data_AF-A0A0C2BXY2-F1
#
_entry.id   AF-A0A0C2BXY2-F1
#
_cell.length_a   1.000
_cell.length_b   1.000
_cell.length_c   1.000
_cell.angle_alpha   90.00
_cell.angle_beta   90.00
_cell.angle_gamma   90.00
#
_symmetry.space_group_name_H-M   'P 1'
#
loop_
_entity.id
_entity.type
_entity.pdbx_description
1 polymer ?
#
loop_
_entity_poly.entity_id
_entity_poly.type
_entity_poly.pdbx_seq_one_letter_code
_entity_poly.pdbx_strand_id
1 'polypeptide(L)'
;AAPGEPGPKGPSGPDGNPGAPGAPGEPGADAVSEPLVPGEPGPQGEPGPQGPPGPDGQPGPDGAADKKSYLPFPGQPGPKGPNGADGQPGADGNPGAPGEAGPAGSAGEPGICPKYCAIDGGVFFEDGTRR
;
A
#
# COMPACT_ATOMS: atom_id res chain seq x y z
N ALA A 1 34.66 43.54 -25.15
CA ALA A 1 34.26 42.13 -25.28
C ALA A 1 32.83 42.01 -24.86
N ALA A 2 32.06 41.20 -25.58
CA ALA A 2 30.83 40.65 -25.03
C ALA A 2 31.19 39.42 -24.17
N PRO A 3 30.50 39.18 -23.04
CA PRO A 3 30.57 37.91 -22.33
C PRO A 3 30.30 36.72 -23.27
N GLY A 4 30.85 35.55 -22.95
CA GLY A 4 30.54 34.33 -23.68
C GLY A 4 29.04 34.01 -23.67
N GLU A 5 28.59 33.24 -24.65
CA GLU A 5 27.19 32.81 -24.71
C GLU A 5 26.79 32.05 -23.44
N PRO A 6 25.51 32.07 -23.03
CA PRO A 6 25.04 31.23 -21.94
C PRO A 6 25.35 29.77 -22.24
N GLY A 7 25.75 29.03 -21.20
CA GLY A 7 26.02 27.62 -21.37
C GLY A 7 24.78 26.78 -21.65
N PRO A 8 24.96 25.48 -21.93
CA PRO A 8 23.84 24.58 -22.16
C PRO A 8 22.96 24.49 -20.92
N LYS A 9 21.67 24.19 -21.14
CA LYS A 9 20.73 23.91 -20.05
C LYS A 9 21.28 22.81 -19.14
N GLY A 10 21.07 22.97 -17.83
CA GLY A 10 21.40 21.93 -16.86
C GLY A 10 20.66 20.60 -17.13
N PRO A 11 21.20 19.47 -16.64
CA PRO A 11 20.52 18.18 -16.73
C PRO A 11 19.19 18.19 -15.99
N SER A 12 18.30 17.23 -16.30
CA SER A 12 17.08 17.01 -15.49
C SER A 12 17.42 16.82 -14.01
N GLY A 13 16.48 17.22 -13.15
CA GLY A 13 16.55 16.90 -11.75
C GLY A 13 16.44 15.39 -11.49
N PRO A 14 16.83 14.96 -10.28
CA PRO A 14 16.63 13.58 -9.85
C PRO A 14 15.13 13.27 -9.79
N ASP A 15 14.78 12.00 -9.91
CA ASP A 15 13.41 11.51 -9.81
C ASP A 15 12.78 11.86 -8.45
N GLY A 16 11.45 11.92 -8.44
CA GLY A 16 10.68 12.06 -7.21
C GLY A 16 10.92 10.94 -6.21
N ASN A 17 10.68 11.24 -4.94
CA ASN A 17 10.68 10.20 -3.91
C ASN A 17 9.52 9.22 -4.16
N PRO A 18 9.61 7.95 -3.74
CA PRO A 18 8.47 7.04 -3.78
C PRO A 18 7.24 7.60 -3.06
N GLY A 19 6.06 7.19 -3.53
CA GLY A 19 4.80 7.53 -2.92
C GLY A 19 4.62 6.95 -1.51
N ALA A 20 3.63 7.48 -0.81
CA ALA A 20 3.23 6.92 0.48
C ALA A 20 2.67 5.49 0.28
N PRO A 21 2.85 4.57 1.24
CA PRO A 21 2.23 3.24 1.18
C PRO A 21 0.72 3.33 0.99
N GLY A 22 0.16 2.31 0.35
CA GLY A 22 -1.27 2.12 0.22
C GLY A 22 -2.02 2.12 1.56
N ALA A 23 -3.29 2.50 1.53
CA ALA A 23 -4.17 2.34 2.68
C ALA A 23 -4.27 0.84 3.05
N PRO A 24 -4.43 0.47 4.34
CA PRO A 24 -4.66 -0.92 4.73
C PRO A 24 -5.87 -1.53 4.01
N GLY A 25 -5.82 -2.84 3.77
CA GLY A 25 -6.94 -3.59 3.23
C GLY A 25 -8.17 -3.60 4.15
N GLU A 26 -9.34 -3.84 3.57
CA GLU A 26 -10.57 -3.96 4.34
C GLU A 26 -10.55 -5.23 5.21
N PRO A 27 -11.18 -5.23 6.40
CA PRO A 27 -11.28 -6.42 7.24
C PRO A 27 -11.92 -7.60 6.50
N GLY A 28 -11.49 -8.82 6.85
CA GLY A 28 -12.11 -10.05 6.35
C GLY A 28 -13.58 -10.15 6.76
N ALA A 29 -14.39 -10.84 5.94
CA ALA A 29 -15.81 -11.06 6.24
C ALA A 29 -16.01 -11.96 7.47
N ASP A 30 -17.09 -11.74 8.22
CA ASP A 30 -17.45 -12.53 9.40
C ASP A 30 -17.73 -13.98 9.01
N ALA A 31 -17.02 -14.91 9.65
CA ALA A 31 -17.15 -16.32 9.33
C ALA A 31 -18.24 -16.95 10.21
N VAL A 32 -19.45 -17.10 9.67
CA VAL A 32 -20.57 -17.76 10.37
C VAL A 32 -20.31 -19.27 10.55
N SER A 33 -19.35 -19.86 9.83
CA SER A 33 -18.94 -21.27 9.99
C SER A 33 -17.59 -21.65 9.37
N GLU A 34 -16.79 -20.69 8.90
CA GLU A 34 -15.54 -20.94 8.16
C GLU A 34 -14.29 -20.40 8.89
N PRO A 35 -13.08 -20.82 8.49
CA PRO A 35 -11.84 -20.28 9.06
C PRO A 35 -11.72 -18.78 8.82
N LEU A 36 -11.18 -18.05 9.80
CA LEU A 36 -10.87 -16.62 9.69
C LEU A 36 -9.80 -16.41 8.61
N VAL A 37 -10.18 -15.85 7.46
CA VAL A 37 -9.25 -15.49 6.38
C VAL A 37 -8.85 -14.01 6.54
N PRO A 38 -7.55 -13.67 6.48
CA PRO A 38 -7.12 -12.27 6.41
C PRO A 38 -7.74 -11.54 5.22
N GLY A 39 -8.01 -10.25 5.38
CA GLY A 39 -8.50 -9.40 4.29
C GLY A 39 -7.47 -9.29 3.15
N GLU A 40 -7.92 -8.93 1.95
CA GLU A 40 -7.03 -8.69 0.81
C GLU A 40 -6.06 -7.54 1.12
N PRO A 41 -4.85 -7.50 0.51
CA PRO A 41 -3.98 -6.35 0.57
C PRO A 41 -4.70 -5.08 0.12
N GLY A 42 -4.40 -3.96 0.78
CA GLY A 42 -4.94 -2.68 0.36
C GLY A 42 -4.38 -2.22 -0.99
N PRO A 43 -5.01 -1.22 -1.63
CA PRO A 43 -4.60 -0.76 -2.95
C PRO A 43 -3.17 -0.22 -2.93
N GLN A 44 -2.52 -0.23 -4.09
CA GLN A 44 -1.20 0.37 -4.26
C GLN A 44 -1.22 1.87 -3.89
N GLY A 45 -0.16 2.34 -3.23
CA GLY A 45 0.00 3.74 -2.88
C GLY A 45 0.08 4.67 -4.10
N GLU A 46 -0.35 5.92 -3.93
CA GLU A 46 -0.29 6.92 -5.00
C GLU A 46 1.16 7.18 -5.47
N PRO A 47 1.37 7.65 -6.72
CA PRO A 47 2.67 8.13 -7.17
C PRO A 47 3.26 9.18 -6.24
N GLY A 48 4.58 9.10 -6.03
CA GLY A 48 5.28 10.10 -5.26
C GLY A 48 5.36 11.46 -5.95
N PRO A 49 5.67 12.53 -5.21
CA PRO A 49 5.71 13.87 -5.76
C PRO A 49 6.79 13.99 -6.84
N GLN A 50 6.58 14.90 -7.79
CA GLN A 50 7.57 15.23 -8.81
C GLN A 50 8.94 15.57 -8.21
N GLY A 51 10.00 15.05 -8.83
CA GLY A 51 11.37 15.35 -8.47
C GLY A 51 11.71 16.84 -8.56
N PRO A 52 12.70 17.32 -7.78
CA PRO A 52 13.06 18.72 -7.76
C PRO A 52 13.60 19.19 -9.13
N PRO A 53 13.63 20.52 -9.38
CA PRO A 53 14.34 21.10 -10.51
C PRO A 53 15.80 20.62 -10.60
N GLY A 54 16.27 20.36 -11.82
CA GLY A 54 17.67 20.04 -12.07
C GLY A 54 18.63 21.16 -11.69
N PRO A 55 19.94 20.88 -11.60
CA PRO A 55 20.94 21.90 -11.29
C PRO A 55 21.05 22.92 -12.43
N ASP A 56 21.75 24.02 -12.16
CA ASP A 56 22.07 25.02 -13.16
C ASP A 56 22.96 24.44 -14.26
N GLY A 57 22.85 25.02 -15.46
CA GLY A 57 23.68 24.66 -16.60
C GLY A 57 25.15 24.98 -16.34
N GLN A 58 26.04 24.23 -17.00
CA GLN A 58 27.46 24.57 -16.96
C GLN A 58 27.69 25.97 -17.57
N PRO A 59 28.74 26.71 -17.15
CA PRO A 59 29.13 27.94 -17.81
C PRO A 59 29.32 27.72 -19.31
N GLY A 60 28.88 28.70 -20.10
CA GLY A 60 29.12 28.68 -21.52
C GLY A 60 30.58 28.92 -21.89
N PRO A 61 30.93 28.72 -23.17
CA PRO A 61 32.30 28.92 -23.62
C PRO A 61 32.73 30.38 -23.41
N ASP A 62 34.03 30.56 -23.16
CA ASP A 62 34.62 31.88 -23.01
C ASP A 62 34.35 32.77 -24.24
N GLY A 63 34.09 34.06 -23.99
CA GLY A 63 33.87 35.04 -25.04
C GLY A 63 35.12 35.31 -25.89
N ALA A 64 34.95 35.97 -27.04
CA ALA A 64 36.11 36.36 -27.84
C ALA A 64 37.02 37.33 -27.07
N ALA A 65 38.33 37.05 -27.04
CA ALA A 65 39.32 37.93 -26.40
C ALA A 65 39.40 39.27 -27.13
N ASP A 66 39.27 40.39 -26.41
CA ASP A 66 39.57 41.70 -26.98
C ASP A 66 41.08 41.83 -27.13
N LYS A 67 41.55 42.46 -28.22
CA LYS A 67 42.98 42.80 -28.41
C LYS A 67 43.58 43.70 -27.29
N LYS A 68 42.77 44.13 -26.32
CA LYS A 68 43.14 44.98 -25.17
C LYS A 68 43.11 44.27 -23.82
N SER A 69 42.44 43.12 -23.69
CA SER A 69 42.37 42.35 -22.44
C SER A 69 43.05 40.99 -22.64
N TYR A 70 43.99 40.65 -21.76
CA TYR A 70 44.82 39.45 -21.92
C TYR A 70 44.08 38.11 -21.70
N LEU A 71 42.83 38.13 -21.23
CA LEU A 71 42.01 36.93 -21.03
C LEU A 71 40.56 37.18 -21.49
N PRO A 72 39.90 36.19 -22.10
CA PRO A 72 38.48 36.25 -22.41
C PRO A 72 37.63 36.19 -21.14
N PHE A 73 36.43 36.77 -21.18
CA PHE A 73 35.47 36.67 -20.08
C PHE A 73 34.76 35.30 -20.12
N PRO A 74 34.60 34.61 -18.97
CA PRO A 74 33.81 33.39 -18.91
C PRO A 74 32.38 33.60 -19.39
N GLY A 75 31.81 32.59 -20.05
CA GLY A 75 30.38 32.56 -20.37
C GLY A 75 29.53 32.50 -19.12
N GLN A 76 28.28 32.98 -19.21
CA GLN A 76 27.35 32.86 -18.08
C GLN A 76 26.91 31.39 -17.90
N PRO A 77 26.55 30.98 -16.67
CA PRO A 77 25.90 29.70 -16.43
C PRO A 77 24.68 29.52 -17.33
N GLY A 78 24.49 28.31 -17.85
CA GLY A 78 23.29 27.96 -18.58
C GLY A 78 22.05 27.95 -17.68
N PRO A 79 20.84 27.96 -18.28
CA PRO A 79 19.61 27.95 -17.52
C PRO A 79 19.46 26.66 -16.71
N LYS A 80 18.67 26.75 -15.63
CA LYS A 80 18.34 25.62 -14.78
C LYS A 80 17.72 24.46 -15.57
N GLY A 81 18.12 23.25 -15.20
CA GLY A 81 17.52 22.02 -15.71
C GLY A 81 16.02 21.92 -15.44
N PRO A 82 15.27 21.12 -16.23
CA PRO A 82 13.86 20.87 -15.92
C PRO A 82 13.72 20.10 -14.59
N ASN A 83 12.50 20.07 -14.07
CA ASN A 83 12.14 19.20 -12.95
C ASN A 83 12.40 17.72 -13.28
N GLY A 84 12.71 16.95 -12.25
CA GLY A 84 12.79 15.50 -12.34
C GLY A 84 11.45 14.86 -12.71
N ALA A 85 11.49 13.55 -12.95
CA ALA A 85 10.29 12.77 -13.20
C ALA A 85 9.43 12.64 -11.93
N ASP A 86 8.20 12.18 -12.10
CA ASP A 86 7.31 11.82 -11.00
C ASP A 86 7.91 10.68 -10.18
N GLY A 87 7.64 10.69 -8.88
CA GLY A 87 8.07 9.63 -7.99
C GLY A 87 7.38 8.31 -8.34
N GLN A 88 8.03 7.20 -8.04
CA GLN A 88 7.40 5.90 -8.21
C GLN A 88 6.16 5.77 -7.32
N PRO A 89 5.16 4.97 -7.72
CA PRO A 89 4.05 4.58 -6.85
C PRO A 89 4.54 4.05 -5.50
N GLY A 90 3.75 4.31 -4.46
CA GLY A 90 3.97 3.70 -3.15
C GLY A 90 3.83 2.18 -3.18
N ALA A 91 4.29 1.53 -2.12
CA ALA A 91 4.07 0.10 -1.91
C ALA A 91 2.58 -0.21 -1.68
N ASP A 92 2.20 -1.47 -1.86
CA ASP A 92 0.87 -1.96 -1.53
C ASP A 92 0.54 -1.79 -0.05
N GLY A 93 -0.74 -1.61 0.25
CA GLY A 93 -1.24 -1.59 1.61
C GLY A 93 -1.07 -2.94 2.29
N ASN A 94 -0.95 -2.93 3.62
CA ASN A 94 -0.95 -4.17 4.38
C ASN A 94 -2.31 -4.90 4.23
N PRO A 95 -2.33 -6.24 4.34
CA PRO A 95 -3.57 -7.01 4.42
C PRO A 95 -4.49 -6.50 5.53
N GLY A 96 -5.79 -6.57 5.29
CA GLY A 96 -6.80 -6.28 6.31
C GLY A 96 -6.73 -7.26 7.49
N ALA A 97 -7.24 -6.82 8.64
CA ALA A 97 -7.34 -7.70 9.80
C ALA A 97 -8.28 -8.89 9.50
N PRO A 98 -8.08 -10.06 10.13
CA PRO A 98 -9.06 -11.14 10.08
C PRO A 98 -10.42 -10.66 10.61
N GLY A 99 -11.51 -11.24 10.08
CA GLY A 99 -12.88 -10.96 10.54
C GLY A 99 -13.12 -11.33 12.01
N GLU A 100 -14.30 -11.05 12.55
CA GLU A 100 -14.64 -11.51 13.90
C GLU A 100 -15.07 -12.99 13.89
N ALA A 101 -14.92 -13.67 15.04
CA ALA A 101 -15.38 -15.03 15.19
C ALA A 101 -16.92 -15.08 15.15
N GLY A 102 -17.48 -16.06 14.44
CA GLY A 102 -18.92 -16.26 14.37
C GLY A 102 -19.57 -16.55 15.74
N PRO A 103 -20.88 -16.29 15.88
CA PRO A 103 -21.59 -16.56 17.13
C PRO A 103 -21.59 -18.06 17.47
N ALA A 104 -21.66 -18.38 18.76
CA ALA A 104 -21.78 -19.77 19.20
C ALA A 104 -23.07 -20.42 18.65
N GLY A 105 -22.98 -21.69 18.28
CA GLY A 105 -24.14 -22.46 17.82
C GLY A 105 -25.24 -22.52 18.88
N SER A 106 -26.51 -22.57 18.45
CA SER A 106 -27.64 -22.74 19.35
C SER A 106 -27.53 -24.06 20.13
N ALA A 107 -27.97 -24.06 21.40
CA ALA A 107 -28.06 -25.29 22.19
C ALA A 107 -28.92 -26.33 21.46
N GLY A 108 -28.49 -27.60 21.48
CA GLY A 108 -29.29 -28.69 20.92
C GLY A 108 -30.60 -28.86 21.69
N GLU A 109 -31.67 -29.24 20.99
CA GLU A 109 -32.93 -29.56 21.64
C GLU A 109 -32.74 -30.68 22.68
N PRO A 110 -33.40 -30.61 23.85
CA PRO A 110 -33.41 -31.70 24.80
C PRO A 110 -33.85 -33.00 24.10
N GLY A 111 -33.06 -34.06 24.24
CA GLY A 111 -33.45 -35.37 23.73
C GLY A 111 -34.79 -35.78 24.34
N ILE A 112 -35.75 -36.13 23.50
CA ILE A 112 -37.00 -36.74 23.97
C ILE A 112 -36.60 -38.10 24.54
N CYS A 113 -36.49 -38.20 25.87
CA CYS A 113 -36.52 -39.49 26.54
C CYS A 113 -37.97 -39.98 26.46
N PRO A 114 -38.34 -40.95 25.59
CA PRO A 114 -39.58 -41.64 25.81
C PRO A 114 -39.45 -42.25 27.22
N LYS A 115 -40.49 -42.11 28.05
CA LYS A 115 -40.59 -42.73 29.39
C LYS A 115 -40.43 -44.27 29.39
N TYR A 116 -40.12 -44.84 28.24
CA TYR A 116 -40.01 -46.25 27.94
C TYR A 116 -38.67 -46.47 27.21
N CYS A 117 -37.54 -46.34 27.92
CA CYS A 117 -36.33 -47.06 27.54
C CYS A 117 -36.60 -48.55 27.80
N ALA A 118 -37.29 -49.18 26.86
CA ALA A 118 -37.65 -50.59 26.91
C ALA A 118 -36.47 -51.43 26.42
N ILE A 119 -35.74 -52.02 27.37
CA ILE A 119 -35.03 -53.32 27.24
C ILE A 119 -34.52 -53.64 28.65
N ASP A 120 -35.29 -54.30 29.52
CA ASP A 120 -35.55 -55.73 29.44
C ASP A 120 -37.01 -56.13 29.73
N GLY A 121 -37.70 -56.62 28.70
CA GLY A 121 -38.65 -57.73 28.79
C GLY A 121 -39.81 -57.70 29.80
N GLY A 122 -40.23 -56.55 30.33
CA GLY A 122 -41.35 -56.47 31.27
C GLY A 122 -42.24 -55.27 31.02
N VAL A 123 -43.49 -55.53 30.66
CA VAL A 123 -44.57 -54.52 30.72
C VAL A 123 -44.91 -54.31 32.19
N PHE A 124 -44.64 -53.11 32.71
CA PHE A 124 -45.05 -52.69 34.05
C PHE A 124 -46.34 -51.87 33.93
N PHE A 125 -47.38 -52.28 34.64
CA PHE A 125 -48.58 -51.46 34.84
C PHE A 125 -48.44 -50.66 36.15
N GLU A 126 -49.17 -49.55 36.27
CA GLU A 126 -49.16 -48.65 37.45
C GLU A 126 -49.53 -49.34 38.78
N ASP A 127 -49.98 -50.60 38.74
CA ASP A 127 -50.31 -51.41 39.93
C ASP A 127 -49.14 -52.26 40.46
N GLY A 128 -47.97 -52.23 39.81
CA GLY A 128 -46.76 -52.88 40.31
C GLY A 128 -46.76 -54.42 40.29
N THR A 129 -47.67 -55.07 39.56
CA THR A 129 -47.65 -56.54 39.43
C THR A 129 -46.96 -57.03 38.15
N ARG A 130 -46.01 -57.98 38.31
CA ARG A 130 -45.26 -58.63 37.22
C ARG A 130 -45.82 -60.03 36.96
N ARG A 131 -46.08 -60.38 35.70
CA ARG A 131 -46.13 -61.77 35.23
C ARG A 131 -44.92 -62.06 34.36
#